data_AF-A0A3C0WME0-F1
#
_entry.id   AF-A0A3C0WME0-F1
#
_cell.length_a   1.000
_cell.length_b   1.000
_cell.length_c   1.000
_cell.angle_alpha   90.00
_cell.angle_beta   90.00
_cell.angle_gamma   90.00
#
_symmetry.space_group_name_H-M   'P 1'
#
loop_
_entity.id
_entity.type
_entity.pdbx_description
1 polymer ?
#
loop_
_entity_poly.entity_id
_entity_poly.type
_entity_poly.pdbx_seq_one_letter_code
_entity_poly.pdbx_strand_id
1 'polypeptide(L)'
;MKWSKLLTNLLANASSAILNMPPAAIYAHTGLFKMEARQVREALTVMKKLNLRVVDLPGTPVRLLALLMQRFPAAIGQPLAVRFLGSGRGNKMPSFHIVLHGGNQRSEVGYLNGAVVRYGERMGVPTPVNRFLTETLLSLTAREIPISTFEKQPEKLLAAIF
;
A
#
# COMPACT_ATOMS: atom_id res chain seq x y z
N MET A 1 -11.04 9.43 -11.94
CA MET A 1 -9.59 9.75 -11.98
C MET A 1 -8.92 9.75 -10.61
N LYS A 2 -9.38 10.55 -9.62
CA LYS A 2 -8.74 10.65 -8.28
C LYS A 2 -8.48 9.30 -7.60
N TRP A 3 -9.46 8.40 -7.61
CA TRP A 3 -9.31 7.06 -7.02
C TRP A 3 -8.33 6.16 -7.78
N SER A 4 -8.28 6.21 -9.12
CA SER A 4 -7.23 5.53 -9.89
C SER A 4 -5.84 5.99 -9.49
N LYS A 5 -5.66 7.30 -9.26
CA LYS A 5 -4.39 7.85 -8.79
C LYS A 5 -4.06 7.38 -7.39
N LEU A 6 -5.06 7.37 -6.49
CA LEU A 6 -4.92 6.83 -5.14
C LEU A 6 -4.42 5.38 -5.19
N LEU A 7 -5.00 4.49 -6.02
CA LEU A 7 -4.55 3.10 -6.16
C LEU A 7 -3.05 3.00 -6.47
N THR A 8 -2.54 3.82 -7.39
CA THR A 8 -1.10 3.82 -7.74
C THR A 8 -0.20 4.34 -6.61
N ASN A 9 -0.74 5.17 -5.73
CA ASN A 9 -0.01 5.73 -4.59
C ASN A 9 -0.07 4.83 -3.35
N LEU A 10 -0.97 3.84 -3.29
CA LEU A 10 -0.99 2.82 -2.23
C LEU A 10 0.17 1.83 -2.37
N LEU A 11 0.46 1.45 -3.63
CA LEU A 11 1.45 0.43 -3.99
C LEU A 11 2.79 0.64 -3.29
N ALA A 12 3.10 -0.27 -2.35
CA ALA A 12 4.31 -0.35 -1.54
C ALA A 12 4.66 0.94 -0.75
N ASN A 13 3.82 1.96 -0.70
CA ASN A 13 4.21 3.25 -0.14
C ASN A 13 4.32 3.18 1.39
N ALA A 14 3.23 2.76 2.06
CA ALA A 14 3.21 2.59 3.51
C ALA A 14 4.13 1.47 3.98
N SER A 15 4.09 0.30 3.33
CA SER A 15 4.93 -0.84 3.70
C SER A 15 6.43 -0.57 3.52
N SER A 16 6.85 0.13 2.47
CA SER A 16 8.26 0.55 2.31
C SER A 16 8.70 1.52 3.41
N ALA A 17 7.82 2.43 3.85
CA ALA A 17 8.11 3.37 4.92
C ALA A 17 8.28 2.65 6.27
N ILE A 18 7.30 1.79 6.61
CA ILE A 18 7.26 1.04 7.87
C ILE A 18 8.45 0.08 7.99
N LEU A 19 8.76 -0.65 6.90
CA LEU A 19 9.82 -1.67 6.92
C LEU A 19 11.21 -1.10 6.58
N ASN A 20 11.30 0.16 6.16
CA ASN A 20 12.55 0.75 5.64
C ASN A 20 13.17 -0.14 4.53
N MET A 21 12.34 -0.53 3.56
CA MET A 21 12.70 -1.47 2.49
C MET A 21 12.23 -0.94 1.13
N PRO A 22 13.00 -1.13 0.05
CA PRO A 22 12.57 -0.69 -1.28
C PRO A 22 11.37 -1.50 -1.79
N PRO A 23 10.51 -0.93 -2.66
CA PRO A 23 9.34 -1.62 -3.21
C PRO A 23 9.66 -2.99 -3.83
N ALA A 24 10.82 -3.13 -4.48
CA ALA A 24 11.27 -4.41 -5.03
C ALA A 24 11.39 -5.50 -3.95
N ALA A 25 11.91 -5.16 -2.78
CA ALA A 25 12.02 -6.09 -1.65
C ALA A 25 10.65 -6.41 -1.03
N ILE A 26 9.75 -5.42 -0.97
CA ILE A 26 8.36 -5.63 -0.56
C ILE A 26 7.67 -6.66 -1.47
N TYR A 27 7.77 -6.46 -2.79
CA TYR A 27 7.13 -7.36 -3.75
C TYR A 27 7.84 -8.71 -3.88
N ALA A 28 9.14 -8.80 -3.58
CA ALA A 28 9.86 -10.07 -3.55
C ALA A 28 9.45 -10.96 -2.36
N HIS A 29 8.88 -10.40 -1.30
CA HIS A 29 8.41 -11.17 -0.15
C HIS A 29 6.95 -11.63 -0.34
N THR A 30 6.71 -12.94 -0.36
CA THR A 30 5.39 -13.52 -0.66
C THR A 30 4.28 -13.04 0.30
N GLY A 31 4.57 -12.97 1.60
CA GLY A 31 3.62 -12.49 2.60
C GLY A 31 3.26 -11.01 2.42
N LEU A 32 4.25 -10.15 2.17
CA LEU A 32 4.04 -8.72 1.95
C LEU A 32 3.32 -8.47 0.62
N PHE A 33 3.65 -9.20 -0.44
CA PHE A 33 2.91 -9.13 -1.71
C PHE A 33 1.42 -9.45 -1.49
N LYS A 34 1.10 -10.48 -0.70
CA LYS A 34 -0.30 -10.82 -0.36
C LYS A 34 -0.98 -9.70 0.42
N MET A 35 -0.30 -9.08 1.39
CA MET A 35 -0.81 -7.91 2.13
C MET A 35 -1.06 -6.73 1.18
N GLU A 36 -0.12 -6.42 0.29
CA GLU A 36 -0.24 -5.38 -0.73
C GLU A 36 -1.44 -5.61 -1.66
N ALA A 37 -1.63 -6.84 -2.14
CA ALA A 37 -2.78 -7.19 -2.95
C ALA A 37 -4.10 -7.06 -2.16
N ARG A 38 -4.12 -7.42 -0.87
CA ARG A 38 -5.29 -7.27 0.00
C ARG A 38 -5.67 -5.79 0.19
N GLN A 39 -4.73 -4.89 0.48
CA GLN A 39 -5.06 -3.45 0.59
C GLN A 39 -5.63 -2.87 -0.71
N VAL A 40 -5.14 -3.30 -1.87
CA VAL A 40 -5.66 -2.85 -3.17
C VAL A 40 -7.07 -3.38 -3.41
N ARG A 41 -7.36 -4.64 -3.05
CA ARG A 41 -8.70 -5.25 -3.15
C ARG A 41 -9.71 -4.55 -2.25
N GLU A 42 -9.32 -4.18 -1.04
CA GLU A 42 -10.13 -3.36 -0.14
C GLU A 42 -10.51 -2.04 -0.81
N ALA A 43 -9.52 -1.29 -1.31
CA ALA A 43 -9.75 -0.02 -2.00
C ALA A 43 -10.67 -0.18 -3.24
N LEU A 44 -10.49 -1.24 -4.02
CA LEU A 44 -11.35 -1.53 -5.18
C LEU A 44 -12.78 -1.89 -4.77
N THR A 45 -12.96 -2.57 -3.63
CA THR A 45 -14.30 -2.87 -3.09
C THR A 45 -15.00 -1.59 -2.64
N VAL A 46 -14.26 -0.68 -1.99
CA VAL A 46 -14.77 0.65 -1.64
C VAL A 46 -15.15 1.43 -2.89
N MET A 47 -14.30 1.46 -3.91
CA MET A 47 -14.62 2.10 -5.20
C MET A 47 -15.89 1.52 -5.83
N LYS A 48 -16.05 0.20 -5.82
CA LYS A 48 -17.25 -0.47 -6.35
C LYS A 48 -18.51 -0.01 -5.62
N LYS A 49 -18.50 0.05 -4.28
CA LYS A 49 -19.64 0.53 -3.48
C LYS A 49 -19.97 2.01 -3.73
N LEU A 50 -18.95 2.81 -4.02
CA LEU A 50 -19.11 4.22 -4.41
C LEU A 50 -19.52 4.41 -5.89
N ASN A 51 -19.80 3.33 -6.63
CA ASN A 51 -20.08 3.36 -8.08
C ASN A 51 -18.96 4.01 -8.92
N LEU A 52 -17.71 3.90 -8.46
CA LEU A 52 -16.54 4.44 -9.15
C LEU A 52 -15.89 3.39 -10.03
N ARG A 53 -15.50 3.81 -11.24
CA ARG A 53 -14.76 2.97 -12.18
C ARG A 53 -13.26 3.24 -12.08
N VAL A 54 -12.46 2.18 -12.23
CA VAL A 54 -11.02 2.30 -12.46
C VAL A 54 -10.82 2.81 -13.89
N VAL A 55 -10.17 3.96 -14.01
CA VAL A 55 -9.74 4.55 -15.28
C VAL A 55 -8.22 4.53 -15.37
N ASP A 56 -7.67 4.37 -16.57
CA ASP A 56 -6.23 4.50 -16.79
C ASP A 56 -5.80 5.96 -16.63
N LEU A 57 -4.50 6.15 -16.35
CA LEU A 57 -3.87 7.45 -16.25
C LEU A 57 -2.84 7.58 -17.38
N PRO A 58 -2.47 8.81 -17.79
CA PRO A 58 -1.40 9.00 -18.77
C PRO A 58 -0.13 8.22 -18.37
N GLY A 59 0.29 7.29 -19.24
CA GLY A 59 1.46 6.44 -19.01
C GLY A 59 1.32 5.37 -17.93
N THR A 60 0.13 5.12 -17.36
CA THR A 60 -0.09 4.08 -16.34
C THR A 60 -1.38 3.28 -16.57
N PRO A 61 -1.28 1.98 -16.92
CA PRO A 61 -2.44 1.13 -17.15
C PRO A 61 -3.06 0.63 -15.82
N VAL A 62 -3.75 1.52 -15.11
CA VAL A 62 -4.33 1.23 -13.78
C VAL A 62 -5.37 0.11 -13.84
N ARG A 63 -6.12 -0.05 -14.94
CA ARG A 63 -7.07 -1.15 -15.11
C ARG A 63 -6.36 -2.51 -15.11
N LEU A 64 -5.22 -2.62 -15.79
CA LEU A 64 -4.39 -3.83 -15.79
C LEU A 64 -3.82 -4.12 -14.41
N LEU A 65 -3.29 -3.09 -13.73
CA LEU A 65 -2.81 -3.21 -12.36
C LEU A 65 -3.91 -3.74 -11.42
N ALA A 66 -5.10 -3.14 -11.48
CA ALA A 66 -6.24 -3.53 -10.67
C ALA A 66 -6.68 -4.98 -10.96
N LEU A 67 -6.62 -5.40 -12.23
CA LEU A 67 -6.90 -6.77 -12.64
C LEU A 67 -5.88 -7.75 -12.04
N LEU A 68 -4.58 -7.44 -12.14
CA LEU A 68 -3.51 -8.25 -11.60
C LEU A 68 -3.66 -8.44 -10.08
N MET A 69 -3.88 -7.34 -9.36
CA MET A 69 -4.04 -7.39 -7.90
C MET A 69 -5.31 -8.14 -7.45
N GLN A 70 -6.39 -8.12 -8.24
CA GLN A 70 -7.62 -8.86 -7.93
C GLN A 70 -7.52 -10.36 -8.22
N ARG A 71 -7.00 -10.75 -9.39
CA ARG A 71 -7.19 -12.10 -9.95
C ARG A 71 -5.98 -13.00 -9.85
N PHE A 72 -4.77 -12.46 -9.71
CA PHE A 72 -3.58 -13.32 -9.83
C PHE A 72 -3.19 -13.94 -8.49
N PRO A 73 -3.02 -15.27 -8.42
CA PRO A 73 -2.34 -15.93 -7.32
C PRO A 73 -0.93 -15.35 -7.17
N ALA A 74 -0.45 -15.22 -5.93
CA ALA A 74 0.86 -14.63 -5.64
C ALA A 74 1.98 -15.29 -6.45
N ALA A 75 1.94 -16.62 -6.62
CA ALA A 75 2.94 -17.38 -7.38
C ALA A 75 3.13 -16.93 -8.85
N ILE A 76 2.10 -16.34 -9.47
CA ILE A 76 2.15 -15.90 -10.87
C ILE A 76 2.26 -14.38 -10.97
N GLY A 77 1.54 -13.65 -10.12
CA GLY A 77 1.52 -12.18 -10.14
C GLY A 77 2.81 -11.55 -9.59
N GLN A 78 3.51 -12.24 -8.70
CA GLN A 78 4.66 -11.69 -7.97
C GLN A 78 5.89 -11.47 -8.86
N PRO A 79 6.34 -12.40 -9.73
CA PRO A 79 7.49 -12.15 -10.62
C PRO A 79 7.25 -10.95 -11.56
N LEU A 80 6.03 -10.80 -12.06
CA LEU A 80 5.65 -9.65 -12.89
C LEU A 80 5.60 -8.36 -12.07
N ALA A 81 5.04 -8.38 -10.86
CA ALA A 81 5.01 -7.21 -9.98
C ALA A 81 6.41 -6.74 -9.60
N VAL A 82 7.32 -7.66 -9.25
CA VAL A 82 8.74 -7.33 -9.00
C VAL A 82 9.35 -6.67 -10.24
N ARG A 83 9.13 -7.23 -11.43
CA ARG A 83 9.70 -6.72 -12.66
C ARG A 83 9.12 -5.37 -13.10
N PHE A 84 7.82 -5.12 -12.96
CA PHE A 84 7.17 -3.90 -13.45
C PHE A 84 6.99 -2.82 -12.38
N LEU A 85 6.61 -3.19 -11.16
CA LEU A 85 6.38 -2.26 -10.05
C LEU A 85 7.67 -1.97 -9.26
N GLY A 86 8.61 -2.93 -9.23
CA GLY A 86 9.95 -2.71 -8.67
C GLY A 86 10.84 -1.84 -9.56
N SER A 87 10.83 -2.08 -10.88
CA SER A 87 11.64 -1.30 -11.84
C SER A 87 11.04 0.04 -12.23
N GLY A 88 9.71 0.16 -12.28
CA GLY A 88 9.00 1.38 -12.72
C GLY A 88 9.21 2.60 -11.82
N ARG A 89 9.78 2.42 -10.61
CA ARG A 89 10.18 3.50 -9.70
C ARG A 89 11.69 3.73 -9.61
N GLY A 90 12.52 2.96 -10.35
CA GLY A 90 13.97 3.16 -10.44
C GLY A 90 14.70 3.12 -9.09
N ASN A 91 14.49 2.08 -8.28
CA ASN A 91 15.03 1.91 -6.92
C ASN A 91 14.75 3.06 -5.93
N LYS A 92 13.96 4.08 -6.29
CA LYS A 92 13.65 5.21 -5.41
C LYS A 92 12.68 4.78 -4.31
N MET A 93 12.97 5.23 -3.09
CA MET A 93 12.08 5.05 -1.96
C MET A 93 10.79 5.87 -2.15
N PRO A 94 9.61 5.34 -1.76
CA PRO A 94 8.34 6.06 -1.83
C PRO A 94 8.28 7.30 -0.92
N SER A 95 7.33 8.20 -1.19
CA SER A 95 7.23 9.48 -0.47
C SER A 95 7.03 9.33 1.03
N PHE A 96 6.28 8.32 1.50
CA PHE A 96 6.08 8.11 2.94
C PHE A 96 7.37 7.73 3.66
N HIS A 97 8.25 7.00 2.98
CA HIS A 97 9.57 6.67 3.53
C HIS A 97 10.40 7.94 3.71
N ILE A 98 10.46 8.79 2.68
CA ILE A 98 11.18 10.07 2.72
C ILE A 98 10.70 10.95 3.87
N VAL A 99 9.37 11.03 4.09
CA VAL A 99 8.78 11.80 5.17
C VAL A 99 9.13 11.23 6.55
N LEU A 100 8.91 9.93 6.76
CA LEU A 100 9.16 9.29 8.05
C LEU A 100 10.64 9.33 8.45
N HIS A 101 11.52 8.94 7.54
CA HIS A 101 12.96 8.85 7.78
C HIS A 101 13.67 10.19 7.67
N GLY A 102 13.03 11.20 7.06
CA GLY A 102 13.45 12.60 7.12
C GLY A 102 13.08 13.31 8.44
N GLY A 103 12.41 12.61 9.38
CA GLY A 103 12.05 13.15 10.70
C GLY A 103 10.79 14.02 10.72
N ASN A 104 10.02 14.06 9.63
CA ASN A 104 8.79 14.85 9.57
C ASN A 104 7.62 14.10 10.22
N GLN A 105 6.90 14.78 11.10
CA GLN A 105 5.74 14.22 11.83
C GLN A 105 4.43 14.27 11.03
N ARG A 106 4.43 14.78 9.79
CA ARG A 106 3.23 14.89 8.95
C ARG A 106 3.25 13.87 7.82
N SER A 107 2.70 12.69 8.08
CA SER A 107 2.48 11.66 7.07
C SER A 107 1.17 11.90 6.31
N GLU A 108 1.22 11.85 4.97
CA GLU A 108 0.02 11.92 4.12
C GLU A 108 -0.76 10.60 4.08
N VAL A 109 -0.40 9.60 4.89
CA VAL A 109 -1.08 8.29 4.95
C VAL A 109 -2.58 8.43 5.21
N GLY A 110 -2.99 9.44 5.99
CA GLY A 110 -4.40 9.76 6.23
C GLY A 110 -5.18 10.13 4.95
N TYR A 111 -4.52 10.65 3.92
CA TYR A 111 -5.14 11.02 2.64
C TYR A 111 -5.09 9.88 1.60
N LEU A 112 -4.27 8.85 1.82
CA LEU A 112 -4.20 7.67 0.96
C LEU A 112 -4.90 6.48 1.63
N ASN A 113 -4.19 5.65 2.39
CA ASN A 113 -4.75 4.50 3.09
C ASN A 113 -5.90 4.92 4.02
N GLY A 114 -5.74 6.02 4.74
CA GLY A 114 -6.81 6.55 5.61
C GLY A 114 -8.05 7.01 4.86
N ALA A 115 -7.93 7.43 3.59
CA ALA A 115 -9.11 7.71 2.77
C ALA A 115 -9.86 6.42 2.44
N VAL A 116 -9.16 5.33 2.09
CA VAL A 116 -9.78 4.01 1.90
C VAL A 116 -10.54 3.58 3.14
N VAL A 117 -9.96 3.77 4.33
CA VAL A 117 -10.60 3.46 5.62
C VAL A 117 -11.88 4.26 5.83
N ARG A 118 -11.81 5.60 5.77
CA ARG A 118 -12.98 6.47 5.98
C ARG A 118 -14.12 6.19 5.01
N TYR A 119 -13.82 5.98 3.74
CA TYR A 119 -14.85 5.65 2.75
C TYR A 119 -15.34 4.20 2.89
N GLY A 120 -14.48 3.28 3.35
CA GLY A 120 -14.89 1.92 3.70
C GLY A 120 -15.91 1.91 4.82
N GLU A 121 -15.65 2.62 5.92
CA GLU A 121 -16.59 2.77 7.05
C GLU A 121 -17.94 3.33 6.61
N ARG A 122 -17.94 4.42 5.82
CA ARG A 122 -19.18 5.04 5.29
C ARG A 122 -20.01 4.08 4.43
N MET A 123 -19.36 3.14 3.76
CA MET A 123 -19.99 2.20 2.82
C MET A 123 -20.17 0.79 3.40
N GLY A 124 -19.87 0.58 4.68
CA GLY A 124 -19.95 -0.74 5.32
C GLY A 124 -18.97 -1.78 4.73
N VAL A 125 -17.82 -1.34 4.24
CA VAL A 125 -16.77 -2.20 3.67
C VAL A 125 -15.61 -2.33 4.67
N PRO A 126 -15.30 -3.54 5.15
CA PRO A 126 -14.11 -3.78 5.96
C PRO A 126 -12.83 -3.44 5.19
N THR A 127 -11.94 -2.68 5.83
CA THR A 127 -10.64 -2.26 5.27
C THR A 127 -9.48 -2.51 6.24
N PRO A 128 -9.36 -3.74 6.82
CA PRO A 128 -8.41 -4.00 7.90
C PRO A 128 -6.95 -3.75 7.49
N VAL A 129 -6.55 -4.06 6.26
CA VAL A 129 -5.17 -3.84 5.81
C VAL A 129 -4.87 -2.35 5.67
N ASN A 130 -5.77 -1.59 5.03
CA ASN A 130 -5.59 -0.15 4.94
C ASN A 130 -5.62 0.52 6.32
N ARG A 131 -6.45 0.05 7.25
CA ARG A 131 -6.51 0.55 8.62
C ARG A 131 -5.20 0.33 9.35
N PHE A 132 -4.74 -0.91 9.40
CA PHE A 132 -3.49 -1.28 10.05
C PHE A 132 -2.29 -0.48 9.50
N LEU A 133 -2.16 -0.37 8.17
CA LEU A 133 -1.09 0.41 7.55
C LEU A 133 -1.18 1.90 7.89
N THR A 134 -2.40 2.45 8.00
CA THR A 134 -2.61 3.85 8.39
C THR A 134 -2.18 4.08 9.84
N GLU A 135 -2.73 3.30 10.76
CA GLU A 135 -2.48 3.44 12.20
C GLU A 135 -1.01 3.21 12.53
N THR A 136 -0.41 2.13 11.99
CA THR A 136 1.01 1.82 12.20
C THR A 136 1.90 2.96 11.74
N LEU A 137 1.68 3.48 10.53
CA LEU A 137 2.52 4.56 10.01
C LEU A 137 2.31 5.88 10.78
N LEU A 138 1.09 6.17 11.23
CA LEU A 138 0.83 7.32 12.10
C LEU A 138 1.56 7.20 13.44
N SER A 139 1.49 6.06 14.12
CA SER A 139 2.18 5.86 15.41
C SER A 139 3.71 5.91 15.28
N LEU A 140 4.29 5.40 14.18
CA LEU A 140 5.72 5.56 13.88
C LEU A 140 6.09 7.04 13.63
N THR A 141 5.25 7.74 12.89
CA THR A 141 5.46 9.16 12.54
C THR A 141 5.34 10.06 13.78
N ALA A 142 4.38 9.78 14.66
CA ALA A 142 4.16 10.46 15.93
C ALA A 142 5.17 10.07 17.03
N ARG A 143 6.05 9.09 16.76
CA ARG A 143 7.02 8.53 17.72
C ARG A 143 6.38 7.89 18.96
N GLU A 144 5.10 7.49 18.85
CA GLU A 144 4.43 6.68 19.88
C GLU A 144 5.05 5.29 19.98
N ILE A 145 5.53 4.77 18.85
CA ILE A 145 6.40 3.59 18.79
C ILE A 145 7.70 3.93 18.06
N PRO A 146 8.84 3.31 18.43
CA PRO A 146 10.11 3.54 17.75
C PRO A 146 10.04 3.21 16.26
N ILE A 147 10.67 4.01 15.40
CA ILE A 147 10.73 3.75 13.95
C ILE A 147 11.33 2.36 13.67
N SER A 148 12.33 1.95 14.47
CA SER A 148 13.00 0.65 14.40
C SER A 148 12.09 -0.55 14.73
N THR A 149 10.86 -0.34 15.20
CA THR A 149 9.94 -1.41 15.61
C THR A 149 9.75 -2.46 14.53
N PHE A 150 9.58 -2.05 13.27
CA PHE A 150 9.31 -2.93 12.13
C PHE A 150 10.42 -2.92 11.06
N GLU A 151 11.49 -2.13 11.24
CA GLU A 151 12.54 -2.02 10.24
C GLU A 151 13.11 -3.39 9.88
N LYS A 152 13.06 -3.71 8.58
CA LYS A 152 13.53 -4.97 7.98
C LYS A 152 12.96 -6.23 8.65
N GLN A 153 11.80 -6.13 9.29
CA GLN A 153 11.12 -7.23 9.98
C GLN A 153 9.77 -7.56 9.33
N PRO A 154 9.77 -8.14 8.11
CA PRO A 154 8.55 -8.44 7.37
C PRO A 154 7.62 -9.38 8.14
N GLU A 155 8.17 -10.41 8.80
CA GLU A 155 7.37 -11.39 9.54
C GLU A 155 6.71 -10.78 10.78
N LYS A 156 7.38 -9.87 11.47
CA LYS A 156 6.80 -9.14 12.60
C LYS A 156 5.63 -8.26 12.16
N LEU A 157 5.76 -7.59 11.01
CA LEU A 157 4.67 -6.78 10.46
C LEU A 157 3.48 -7.66 10.05
N LEU A 158 3.74 -8.81 9.43
CA LEU A 158 2.71 -9.74 8.98
C LEU A 158 1.96 -10.40 10.16
N ALA A 159 2.69 -10.78 11.21
CA ALA A 159 2.10 -11.34 12.44
C ALA A 159 1.24 -10.33 13.21
N ALA A 160 1.47 -9.03 13.01
CA ALA A 160 0.67 -7.97 13.63
C ALA A 160 -0.69 -7.75 12.93
N ILE A 161 -0.92 -8.36 11.76
CA ILE A 161 -2.14 -8.16 10.96
C ILE A 161 -2.89 -9.45 10.58
N PHE A 162 -2.21 -10.60 10.55
CA PHE A 162 -2.81 -11.91 10.22
C PHE A 162 -2.50 -12.93 11.31
#